data_AF-A0AAV4GBD0-F1
#
_entry.id   AF-A0AAV4GBD0-F1
#
_cell.length_a   1.000
_cell.length_b   1.000
_cell.length_c   1.000
_cell.angle_alpha   90.00
_cell.angle_beta   90.00
_cell.angle_gamma   90.00
#
_symmetry.space_group_name_H-M   'P 1'
#
loop_
_entity.id
_entity.type
_entity.pdbx_description
1 polymer ?
#
loop_
_entity_poly.entity_id
_entity_poly.type
_entity_poly.pdbx_seq_one_letter_code
_entity_poly.pdbx_strand_id
1 'polypeptide(L)'
;MLKKLTSDKPHTWDHMIPAVVFAYRGVPNTTIGVPPFTFMYGRQVHTSAYIVADICAGKDKTPEEFAFVLTHTKDMFTMIKETTQLAHKHSQTRLKQYIDAKQKPPAFWNFNKGDELVVLSRRDS
;
A
#
# COMPACT_ATOMS: atom_id res chain seq x y z
N MET A 1 -1.17 1.90 -8.96
CA MET A 1 -2.44 1.25 -8.58
C MET A 1 -3.02 0.44 -9.74
N LEU A 2 -3.30 1.07 -10.90
CA LEU A 2 -3.87 0.37 -12.06
C LEU A 2 -3.08 -0.88 -12.49
N LYS A 3 -1.75 -0.75 -12.71
CA LYS A 3 -0.86 -1.87 -13.04
C LYS A 3 -0.95 -3.07 -12.08
N LYS A 4 -1.27 -2.82 -10.80
CA LYS A 4 -1.42 -3.88 -9.79
C LYS A 4 -2.80 -4.53 -9.88
N LEU A 5 -3.85 -3.75 -10.10
CA LEU A 5 -5.23 -4.25 -10.23
C LEU A 5 -5.46 -5.01 -11.54
N THR A 6 -4.71 -4.69 -12.59
CA THR A 6 -4.79 -5.36 -13.89
C THR A 6 -3.76 -6.49 -14.03
N SER A 7 -3.08 -6.88 -12.94
CA SER A 7 -2.06 -7.93 -12.98
C SER A 7 -2.65 -9.31 -13.24
N ASP A 8 -3.85 -9.59 -12.69
CA ASP A 8 -4.52 -10.89 -12.85
C ASP A 8 -5.32 -10.97 -14.15
N LYS A 9 -5.90 -9.84 -14.57
CA LYS A 9 -6.70 -9.70 -15.80
C LYS A 9 -6.31 -8.41 -16.54
N PRO A 10 -5.27 -8.45 -17.38
CA PRO A 10 -4.78 -7.25 -18.08
C PRO A 10 -5.79 -6.70 -19.09
N HIS A 11 -6.68 -7.54 -19.63
CA HIS A 11 -7.68 -7.13 -20.62
C HIS A 11 -8.84 -6.30 -20.07
N THR A 12 -9.07 -6.29 -18.75
CA THR A 12 -10.19 -5.58 -18.12
C THR A 12 -9.79 -4.23 -17.52
N TRP A 13 -8.70 -3.63 -18.01
CA TRP A 13 -8.13 -2.41 -17.43
C TRP A 13 -9.08 -1.21 -17.55
N ASP A 14 -9.81 -1.13 -18.66
CA ASP A 14 -10.83 -0.16 -19.02
C ASP A 14 -12.01 -0.19 -18.05
N HIS A 15 -12.50 -1.38 -17.70
CA HIS A 15 -13.57 -1.55 -16.70
C HIS A 15 -13.14 -1.15 -15.30
N MET A 16 -11.84 -1.22 -14.99
CA MET A 16 -11.29 -0.87 -13.69
C MET A 16 -11.03 0.64 -13.55
N ILE A 17 -10.99 1.41 -14.64
CA ILE A 17 -10.71 2.86 -14.60
C ILE A 17 -11.67 3.58 -13.66
N PRO A 18 -13.01 3.46 -13.79
CA PRO A 18 -13.92 4.22 -12.94
C PRO A 18 -13.69 3.95 -11.45
N ALA A 19 -13.47 2.69 -11.09
CA ALA A 19 -13.21 2.27 -9.71
C ALA A 19 -11.88 2.83 -9.18
N VAL A 20 -10.80 2.76 -9.97
CA VAL A 20 -9.47 3.29 -9.58
C VAL A 20 -9.53 4.79 -9.36
N VAL A 21 -10.17 5.51 -10.28
CA VAL A 21 -10.21 6.96 -10.17
C VAL A 21 -11.15 7.39 -9.03
N PHE A 22 -12.24 6.67 -8.77
CA PHE A 22 -13.05 6.87 -7.57
C PHE A 22 -12.23 6.69 -6.29
N ALA A 23 -11.49 5.58 -6.17
CA ALA A 23 -10.64 5.33 -5.00
C ALA A 23 -9.59 6.44 -4.80
N TYR A 24 -8.94 6.89 -5.88
CA TYR A 24 -7.94 7.95 -5.81
C TYR A 24 -8.52 9.30 -5.33
N ARG A 25 -9.76 9.61 -5.73
CA ARG A 25 -10.45 10.85 -5.32
C ARG A 25 -11.04 10.79 -3.91
N GLY A 26 -11.28 9.58 -3.40
CA GLY A 26 -11.87 9.36 -2.07
C GLY A 26 -10.86 9.24 -0.93
N VAL A 27 -9.57 9.07 -1.24
CA VAL A 27 -8.51 8.93 -0.23
C VAL A 27 -7.85 10.29 0.03
N PRO A 28 -7.56 10.66 1.29
CA PRO A 28 -6.81 11.87 1.63
C PRO A 28 -5.45 11.94 0.92
N ASN A 29 -5.16 13.07 0.30
CA ASN A 29 -3.83 13.32 -0.27
C ASN A 29 -2.86 13.69 0.87
N THR A 30 -1.64 13.15 0.87
CA THR A 30 -0.65 13.40 1.92
C THR A 30 -0.24 14.87 2.05
N THR A 31 -0.29 15.66 0.97
CA THR A 31 0.09 17.07 0.98
C THR A 31 -1.03 17.97 1.52
N ILE A 32 -2.28 17.66 1.18
CA ILE A 32 -3.45 18.53 1.50
C ILE A 32 -4.22 17.99 2.72
N GLY A 33 -4.06 16.73 3.07
CA GLY A 33 -4.75 16.07 4.19
C GLY A 33 -6.23 15.80 3.95
N VAL A 34 -6.82 16.29 2.86
CA VAL A 34 -8.23 16.07 2.50
C VAL A 34 -8.36 15.28 1.19
N PRO A 35 -9.46 14.51 1.01
CA PRO A 35 -9.74 13.84 -0.25
C PRO A 35 -9.94 14.85 -1.40
N PRO A 36 -9.37 14.61 -2.59
CA PRO A 36 -9.58 15.48 -3.75
C PRO A 36 -11.05 15.71 -4.09
N PHE A 37 -11.91 14.71 -3.91
CA PHE A 37 -13.35 14.87 -4.12
C PHE A 37 -13.95 15.94 -3.20
N THR A 38 -13.64 15.87 -1.91
CA THR A 38 -14.12 16.83 -0.93
C THR A 38 -13.54 18.21 -1.15
N PHE A 39 -12.28 18.29 -1.58
CA PHE A 39 -11.65 19.55 -1.97
C PHE A 39 -12.35 20.23 -3.15
N MET A 40 -12.71 19.46 -4.19
CA MET A 40 -13.33 20.01 -5.40
C MET A 40 -14.81 20.36 -5.22
N TYR A 41 -15.57 19.54 -4.49
CA TYR A 41 -17.03 19.63 -4.45
C TYR A 41 -17.59 20.09 -3.10
N GLY A 42 -16.74 20.25 -2.08
CA GLY A 42 -17.17 20.64 -0.72
C GLY A 42 -18.09 19.62 -0.03
N ARG A 43 -18.18 18.38 -0.54
CA ARG A 43 -19.03 17.31 0.00
C ARG A 43 -18.19 16.11 0.43
N GLN A 44 -18.66 15.38 1.43
CA GLN A 44 -18.04 14.10 1.78
C GLN A 44 -18.33 13.04 0.72
N VAL A 45 -17.29 12.30 0.35
CA VAL A 45 -17.44 11.15 -0.55
C VAL A 45 -18.05 9.99 0.24
N HIS A 46 -19.14 9.43 -0.26
CA HIS A 46 -19.75 8.24 0.32
C HIS A 46 -19.04 7.02 -0.26
N THR A 47 -18.04 6.50 0.46
CA THR A 47 -17.37 5.25 0.10
C THR A 47 -18.16 4.05 0.63
N SER A 48 -17.80 2.85 0.18
CA SER A 48 -18.33 1.61 0.75
C SER A 48 -18.11 1.52 2.28
N ALA A 49 -17.02 2.07 2.80
CA ALA A 49 -16.78 2.15 4.24
C ALA A 49 -17.75 3.09 4.96
N TYR A 50 -18.09 4.24 4.35
CA TYR A 50 -19.14 5.13 4.87
C TYR A 50 -20.51 4.46 4.85
N ILE A 51 -20.82 3.71 3.78
CA ILE A 51 -22.07 2.94 3.70
C ILE A 51 -22.15 1.93 4.85
N VAL A 52 -21.06 1.18 5.12
CA VAL A 52 -21.02 0.26 6.26
C VAL A 52 -21.18 0.98 7.60
N ALA A 53 -20.55 2.15 7.77
CA ALA A 53 -20.70 2.94 8.99
C ALA A 53 -22.15 3.44 9.20
N ASP A 54 -22.81 3.90 8.13
CA ASP A 54 -24.22 4.29 8.18
C ASP A 54 -25.15 3.11 8.50
N ILE A 55 -24.84 1.92 7.98
CA ILE A 55 -25.55 0.67 8.30
C ILE A 55 -25.41 0.35 9.79
N CYS A 56 -24.18 0.37 10.31
CA CYS A 56 -23.93 0.13 11.72
C CYS A 56 -24.59 1.17 12.63
N ALA A 57 -24.78 2.40 12.13
CA ALA A 57 -25.48 3.47 12.82
C ALA A 57 -27.02 3.38 12.72
N GLY A 58 -27.57 2.37 12.02
CA GLY A 58 -29.01 2.15 11.93
C GLY A 58 -29.76 3.13 11.03
N LYS A 59 -29.09 3.76 10.05
CA LYS A 59 -29.75 4.65 9.09
C LYS A 59 -30.50 3.83 8.03
N ASP A 60 -31.80 4.10 7.88
CA ASP A 60 -32.77 3.37 7.06
C ASP A 60 -32.30 3.11 5.62
N LYS A 61 -32.17 1.84 5.26
CA LYS A 61 -31.93 1.32 3.91
C LYS A 61 -32.54 -0.10 3.83
N THR A 62 -32.73 -0.62 2.63
CA THR A 62 -33.42 -1.91 2.41
C THR A 62 -32.55 -3.13 2.78
N PRO A 63 -33.11 -4.17 3.43
CA PRO A 63 -32.40 -5.37 3.90
C PRO A 63 -31.48 -6.06 2.87
N GLU A 64 -31.90 -6.12 1.61
CA GLU A 64 -31.22 -6.88 0.56
C GLU A 64 -29.93 -6.20 0.05
N GLU A 65 -29.97 -4.88 -0.11
CA GLU A 65 -28.79 -4.09 -0.52
C GLU A 65 -27.70 -4.11 0.54
N PHE A 66 -28.08 -4.24 1.82
CA PHE A 66 -27.14 -4.38 2.93
C PHE A 66 -26.33 -5.66 2.86
N ALA A 67 -26.98 -6.81 2.60
CA ALA A 67 -26.32 -8.10 2.59
C ALA A 67 -25.24 -8.16 1.51
N PHE A 68 -25.52 -7.61 0.33
CA PHE A 68 -24.56 -7.55 -0.77
C PHE A 68 -23.36 -6.65 -0.45
N VAL A 69 -23.60 -5.43 0.02
CA VAL A 69 -22.52 -4.47 0.34
C VAL A 69 -21.64 -4.99 1.47
N LEU A 70 -22.22 -5.57 2.53
CA LEU A 70 -21.46 -6.12 3.66
C LEU A 70 -20.60 -7.32 3.27
N THR A 71 -21.16 -8.25 2.49
CA THR A 71 -20.41 -9.43 2.03
C THR A 71 -19.26 -9.00 1.13
N HIS A 72 -19.54 -8.16 0.13
CA HIS A 72 -18.53 -7.70 -0.81
C HIS A 72 -17.42 -6.87 -0.13
N THR A 73 -17.77 -5.96 0.78
CA THR A 73 -16.77 -5.17 1.51
C THR A 73 -15.89 -6.04 2.39
N LYS A 74 -16.45 -7.05 3.06
CA LYS A 74 -15.69 -8.02 3.87
C LYS A 74 -14.67 -8.78 3.02
N ASP A 75 -15.08 -9.25 1.84
CA ASP A 75 -14.17 -9.95 0.92
C ASP A 75 -13.05 -9.03 0.45
N MET A 76 -13.39 -7.78 0.08
CA MET A 76 -12.40 -6.77 -0.29
C MET A 76 -11.40 -6.49 0.83
N PHE A 77 -11.86 -6.32 2.08
CA PHE A 77 -10.97 -6.11 3.22
C PHE A 77 -10.04 -7.29 3.46
N THR A 78 -10.55 -8.52 3.29
CA THR A 78 -9.76 -9.74 3.43
C THR A 78 -8.67 -9.80 2.36
N MET A 79 -9.02 -9.56 1.10
CA MET A 79 -8.04 -9.51 0.00
C MET A 79 -6.99 -8.41 0.19
N ILE A 80 -7.40 -7.20 0.62
CA ILE A 80 -6.46 -6.11 0.88
C ILE A 80 -5.48 -6.50 1.99
N LYS A 81 -5.96 -7.13 3.06
CA LYS A 81 -5.13 -7.58 4.18
C LYS A 81 -4.09 -8.59 3.71
N GLU A 82 -4.49 -9.60 2.95
CA GLU A 82 -3.62 -10.64 2.41
C GLU A 82 -2.58 -10.07 1.44
N THR A 83 -3.01 -9.25 0.48
CA THR A 83 -2.13 -8.63 -0.51
C THR A 83 -1.14 -7.64 0.13
N THR A 84 -1.56 -6.90 1.15
CA THR A 84 -0.69 -6.00 1.93
C THR A 84 0.37 -6.79 2.69
N GLN A 85 -0.01 -7.91 3.33
CA GLN A 85 0.95 -8.79 4.01
C GLN A 85 1.97 -9.39 3.03
N LEU A 86 1.52 -9.85 1.86
CA LEU A 86 2.42 -10.36 0.81
C LEU A 86 3.38 -9.27 0.32
N ALA A 87 2.86 -8.08 0.01
CA ALA A 87 3.67 -6.94 -0.43
C ALA A 87 4.71 -6.54 0.65
N HIS A 88 4.31 -6.56 1.92
CA HIS A 88 5.20 -6.28 3.04
C HIS A 88 6.32 -7.31 3.13
N LYS A 89 6.00 -8.62 3.09
CA LYS A 89 6.99 -9.70 3.06
C LYS A 89 7.96 -9.56 1.89
N HIS A 90 7.47 -9.29 0.69
CA HIS A 90 8.32 -9.05 -0.48
C HIS A 90 9.24 -7.84 -0.30
N SER A 91 8.75 -6.75 0.28
CA SER A 91 9.55 -5.56 0.56
C SER A 91 10.66 -5.83 1.59
N GLN A 92 10.35 -6.59 2.64
CA GLN A 92 11.31 -6.99 3.67
C GLN A 92 12.40 -7.89 3.10
N THR A 93 12.03 -8.89 2.29
CA THR A 93 13.00 -9.78 1.64
C THR A 93 13.94 -8.99 0.73
N ARG A 94 13.41 -8.05 -0.07
CA ARG A 94 14.23 -7.19 -0.94
C ARG A 94 15.19 -6.31 -0.14
N LEU A 95 14.72 -5.72 0.97
CA LEU A 95 15.56 -4.92 1.84
C LEU A 95 16.66 -5.76 2.49
N LYS A 96 16.33 -6.96 2.98
CA LYS A 96 17.30 -7.90 3.54
C LYS A 96 18.39 -8.22 2.52
N GLN A 97 18.02 -8.62 1.30
CA GLN A 97 18.97 -8.90 0.22
C GLN A 97 19.88 -7.71 -0.08
N TYR A 98 19.33 -6.49 -0.10
CA TYR A 98 20.10 -5.27 -0.34
C TYR A 98 21.09 -4.98 0.80
N ILE A 99 20.69 -5.13 2.06
CA ILE A 99 21.55 -4.95 3.23
C ILE A 99 22.64 -6.03 3.25
N ASP A 100 22.27 -7.30 3.08
CA ASP A 100 23.21 -8.43 3.04
C ASP A 100 24.26 -8.24 1.93
N ALA A 101 23.86 -7.73 0.77
CA ALA A 101 24.78 -7.40 -0.32
C ALA A 101 25.74 -6.24 0.02
N LYS A 102 25.28 -5.24 0.79
CA LYS A 102 26.11 -4.12 1.26
C LYS A 102 27.04 -4.47 2.42
N GLN A 103 26.68 -5.46 3.23
CA GLN A 103 27.51 -5.93 4.35
C GLN A 103 28.66 -6.82 3.91
N LYS A 104 28.61 -7.40 2.71
CA LYS A 104 29.74 -8.15 2.16
C LYS A 104 30.92 -7.19 2.01
N PRO A 105 32.04 -7.42 2.72
CA PRO A 105 33.21 -6.62 2.51
C PRO A 105 33.61 -6.78 1.04
N PRO A 106 33.98 -5.69 0.37
CA PRO A 106 34.34 -5.76 -1.04
C PRO A 106 35.53 -6.71 -1.21
N ALA A 107 35.58 -7.44 -2.34
CA ALA A 107 36.51 -8.56 -2.56
C ALA A 107 38.01 -8.23 -2.38
N PHE A 108 38.37 -6.95 -2.28
CA PHE A 108 39.71 -6.48 -1.94
C PHE A 108 40.07 -6.59 -0.43
N TRP A 109 39.14 -7.00 0.45
CA TRP A 109 39.35 -7.20 1.90
C TRP A 109 39.80 -8.63 2.25
N ASN A 110 40.47 -9.33 1.33
CA ASN A 110 41.12 -10.60 1.63
C ASN A 110 42.50 -10.31 2.25
N PHE A 111 42.52 -9.98 3.54
CA PHE A 111 43.75 -9.73 4.28
C PHE A 111 44.36 -11.04 4.76
N ASN A 112 45.65 -11.21 4.54
CA ASN A 112 46.41 -12.32 5.08
C ASN A 112 47.01 -11.95 6.44
N LYS A 113 47.31 -12.96 7.24
CA LYS A 113 47.92 -12.77 8.57
C LYS A 113 49.33 -12.20 8.38
N GLY A 114 49.49 -10.90 8.63
CA GLY A 114 50.75 -10.16 8.43
C GLY A 114 50.60 -8.88 7.61
N ASP A 115 49.44 -8.62 7.00
CA ASP A 115 49.20 -7.37 6.26
C ASP A 115 49.02 -6.18 7.22
N GLU A 116 49.77 -5.10 7.00
CA GLU A 116 49.60 -3.84 7.73
C GLU A 116 48.48 -3.00 7.11
N LEU A 117 47.52 -2.59 7.94
CA LEU A 117 46.33 -1.84 7.49
C LEU A 117 46.25 -0.49 8.19
N VAL A 118 46.02 0.56 7.41
CA VAL A 118 45.80 1.91 7.91
C VAL A 118 44.30 2.12 8.14
N VAL A 119 43.92 2.25 9.41
CA VAL A 119 42.55 2.57 9.80
C VAL A 119 42.40 4.08 9.90
N LEU A 120 41.57 4.66 9.04
CA LEU A 120 41.14 6.05 9.17
C LEU A 120 40.10 6.15 10.28
N SER A 121 40.53 6.48 11.50
CA SER A 121 39.60 6.89 12.55
C SER A 121 39.11 8.32 12.26
N ARG A 122 37.81 8.53 12.42
CA ARG A 122 37.24 9.88 12.36
C ARG A 122 37.76 10.66 13.57
N ARG A 123 38.36 11.81 13.31
CA ARG A 123 38.91 12.69 14.35
C ARG A 123 37.75 13.16 15.25
N ASP A 124 37.71 12.65 16.48
CA ASP A 124 36.80 13.15 17.51
C ASP A 124 37.14 14.63 17.74
N SER A 125 36.11 15.47 17.63
CA SER A 125 36.17 16.93 17.81
C SER A 125 35.79 17.28 19.24
#